data_AF-A0A5N9CRM7-F1
#
_entry.id   AF-A0A5N9CRM7-F1
#
_cell.length_a   1.000
_cell.length_b   1.000
_cell.length_c   1.000
_cell.angle_alpha   90.00
_cell.angle_beta   90.00
_cell.angle_gamma   90.00
#
_symmetry.space_group_name_H-M   'P 1'
#
loop_
_entity.id
_entity.type
_entity.pdbx_description
1 polymer ?
#
loop_
_entity_poly.entity_id
_entity_poly.type
_entity_poly.pdbx_seq_one_letter_code
_entity_poly.pdbx_strand_id
1 'polypeptide(L)'
;MMKMCSGPWGSSSKGCPAVWNRSTRKCPRVMYRPTKSEPWPRLSPRSGNSFRTKQALKKWRNQLALNVIKGAQNAENVLVRIDPLDLDSLPESVLARTQEAFGEGVTPLQSVHQMLDDVRQEGDAAVRRYAKLLDGSDLEDFRVTEEQMAEARNSVSKELRESLELAAQRVRDFHEATMPSDWVDREKGLGELVRPLDRVGLYAPGGSAAYPSTVLMTAVPARVAGVREVILCTPP
;
A
#
# COMPACT_ATOMS: atom_id res chain seq x y z
N MET A 1 -5.26 -30.92 -10.58
CA MET A 1 -4.74 -31.00 -11.96
C MET A 1 -5.85 -30.58 -12.91
N MET A 2 -5.90 -29.30 -13.28
CA MET A 2 -6.81 -28.77 -14.31
C MET A 2 -6.16 -27.53 -14.92
N LYS A 3 -6.01 -27.57 -16.25
CA LYS A 3 -5.35 -26.60 -17.11
C LYS A 3 -6.23 -25.35 -17.29
N MET A 4 -5.62 -24.16 -17.28
CA MET A 4 -6.22 -22.97 -17.89
C MET A 4 -5.32 -22.42 -18.99
N CYS A 5 -6.00 -21.89 -20.00
CA CYS A 5 -5.59 -21.73 -21.37
C CYS A 5 -4.40 -20.79 -21.60
N SER A 6 -3.43 -21.30 -22.35
CA SER A 6 -2.41 -20.54 -23.07
C SER A 6 -3.00 -19.98 -24.37
N GLY A 7 -2.89 -18.67 -24.59
CA GLY A 7 -3.11 -18.00 -25.87
C GLY A 7 -1.90 -17.10 -26.20
N PRO A 8 -1.38 -17.09 -27.44
CA PRO A 8 -0.09 -16.50 -27.78
C PRO A 8 -0.25 -15.05 -28.23
N TRP A 9 0.63 -14.15 -27.78
CA TRP A 9 0.70 -12.79 -28.32
C TRP A 9 2.14 -12.46 -28.71
N GLY A 10 2.26 -12.08 -29.98
CA GLY A 10 3.49 -12.16 -30.76
C GLY A 10 4.49 -11.06 -30.46
N SER A 11 5.75 -11.45 -30.56
CA SER A 11 6.92 -10.60 -30.61
C SER A 11 6.93 -9.75 -31.88
N SER A 12 6.88 -8.43 -31.75
CA SER A 12 7.32 -7.50 -32.78
C SER A 12 8.43 -6.62 -32.21
N SER A 13 9.66 -7.14 -32.27
CA SER A 13 10.87 -6.40 -31.95
C SER A 13 11.27 -5.55 -33.16
N LYS A 14 10.96 -4.26 -33.13
CA LYS A 14 11.68 -3.27 -33.94
C LYS A 14 12.62 -2.50 -33.01
N GLY A 15 13.92 -2.71 -33.24
CA GLY A 15 15.00 -2.12 -32.47
C GLY A 15 15.13 -0.61 -32.68
N CYS A 16 15.79 0.04 -31.73
CA CYS A 16 16.25 1.43 -31.82
C CYS A 16 17.72 1.46 -31.41
N PRO A 17 18.65 1.98 -32.25
CA PRO A 17 20.08 1.94 -31.96
C PRO A 17 20.50 3.16 -31.14
N ALA A 18 21.16 2.95 -30.00
CA ALA A 18 21.83 4.03 -29.28
C ALA A 18 23.32 3.69 -29.13
N VAL A 19 24.15 4.43 -29.88
CA VAL A 19 25.62 4.35 -29.88
C VAL A 19 26.15 5.08 -28.64
N TRP A 20 27.01 4.42 -27.86
CA TRP A 20 27.60 4.96 -26.63
C TRP A 20 28.95 5.64 -26.90
N ASN A 21 29.12 6.91 -26.50
CA ASN A 21 30.37 7.67 -26.63
C ASN A 21 31.20 7.60 -25.32
N ARG A 22 32.42 7.05 -25.41
CA ARG A 22 33.28 6.67 -24.27
C ARG A 22 34.03 7.82 -23.57
N SER A 23 33.92 9.09 -24.00
CA SER A 23 34.86 10.13 -23.53
C SER A 23 34.43 10.97 -22.31
N THR A 24 33.18 10.91 -21.82
CA THR A 24 32.71 11.91 -20.83
C THR A 24 32.30 11.40 -19.45
N ARG A 25 32.35 10.09 -19.15
CA ARG A 25 31.98 9.48 -17.84
C ARG A 25 30.87 10.24 -17.08
N LYS A 26 29.80 10.61 -17.78
CA LYS A 26 28.57 11.14 -17.19
C LYS A 26 27.43 10.20 -17.58
N CYS A 27 26.72 9.66 -16.60
CA CYS A 27 25.40 9.08 -16.83
C CYS A 27 24.55 10.11 -17.59
N PRO A 28 23.83 9.74 -18.66
CA PRO A 28 22.76 10.59 -19.14
C PRO A 28 21.72 10.63 -18.02
N ARG A 29 21.71 11.76 -17.30
CA ARG A 29 20.58 12.15 -16.47
C ARG A 29 19.41 12.23 -17.43
N VAL A 30 18.54 11.23 -17.47
CA VAL A 30 17.29 11.28 -18.22
C VAL A 30 16.39 12.28 -17.49
N MET A 31 16.67 13.56 -17.74
CA MET A 31 15.73 14.63 -17.52
C MET A 31 14.69 14.48 -18.63
N TYR A 32 13.47 14.08 -18.26
CA TYR A 32 12.32 14.28 -19.13
C TYR A 32 12.18 15.79 -19.36
N ARG A 33 12.67 16.24 -20.52
CA ARG A 33 12.54 17.63 -20.97
C ARG A 33 11.35 17.63 -21.92
N PRO A 34 10.15 18.07 -21.51
CA PRO A 34 9.04 18.19 -22.45
C PRO A 34 9.46 19.17 -23.55
N THR A 35 9.35 18.71 -24.79
CA THR A 35 9.55 19.53 -25.99
C THR A 35 8.59 20.71 -25.93
N LYS A 36 9.13 21.92 -25.99
CA LYS A 36 8.37 23.18 -26.02
C LYS A 36 7.55 23.25 -27.32
N SER A 37 6.35 22.67 -27.35
CA SER A 37 5.29 23.05 -28.30
C SER A 37 3.92 22.40 -28.10
N GLU A 38 3.72 21.46 -27.16
CA GLU A 38 2.38 20.92 -26.90
C GLU A 38 1.78 21.48 -25.61
N PRO A 39 0.74 22.33 -25.68
CA PRO A 39 0.02 22.76 -24.49
C PRO A 39 -0.76 21.58 -23.92
N TRP A 40 -0.67 21.38 -22.60
CA TRP A 40 -1.55 20.50 -21.84
C TRP A 40 -3.01 20.73 -22.24
N PRO A 41 -3.84 19.68 -22.41
CA PRO A 41 -5.25 19.87 -22.72
C PRO A 41 -5.89 20.68 -21.59
N ARG A 42 -6.28 21.92 -21.90
CA ARG A 42 -7.07 22.75 -21.00
C ARG A 42 -8.40 22.04 -20.80
N LEU A 43 -8.67 21.61 -19.57
CA LEU A 43 -10.02 21.24 -19.16
C LEU A 43 -10.93 22.44 -19.46
N SER A 44 -11.82 22.29 -20.43
CA SER A 44 -12.86 23.28 -20.68
C SER A 44 -13.82 23.27 -19.48
N PRO A 45 -14.31 24.44 -19.02
CA PRO A 45 -15.37 24.47 -18.04
C PRO A 45 -16.62 23.86 -18.68
N ARG A 46 -17.04 22.68 -18.22
CA ARG A 46 -18.38 22.17 -18.54
C ARG A 46 -19.40 23.12 -17.91
N SER A 47 -20.12 23.82 -18.77
CA SER A 47 -21.30 24.61 -18.43
C SER A 47 -22.42 23.67 -17.94
N GLY A 48 -22.98 23.97 -16.77
CA GLY A 48 -24.27 23.45 -16.30
C GLY A 48 -24.18 22.34 -15.25
N ASN A 49 -24.23 22.67 -13.96
CA ASN A 49 -25.49 22.90 -13.26
C ASN A 49 -25.23 23.42 -11.85
N SER A 50 -25.77 24.59 -11.56
CA SER A 50 -25.57 25.36 -10.34
C SER A 50 -26.51 24.90 -9.23
N PHE A 51 -26.07 24.03 -8.30
CA PHE A 51 -26.70 23.92 -6.97
C PHE A 51 -25.71 23.33 -5.95
N ARG A 52 -24.70 24.12 -5.57
CA ARG A 52 -24.06 23.99 -4.24
C ARG A 52 -23.98 25.38 -3.65
N THR A 53 -24.85 25.63 -2.70
CA THR A 53 -24.98 26.91 -1.98
C THR A 53 -23.61 27.33 -1.43
N LYS A 54 -23.33 28.64 -1.47
CA LYS A 54 -22.12 29.23 -0.88
C LYS A 54 -21.93 28.82 0.60
N GLN A 55 -23.00 28.41 1.28
CA GLN A 55 -22.99 27.82 2.62
C GLN A 55 -22.30 26.44 2.71
N ALA A 56 -22.48 25.54 1.73
CA ALA A 56 -21.82 24.24 1.72
C ALA A 56 -20.29 24.37 1.57
N LEU A 57 -19.84 25.33 0.75
CA LEU A 57 -18.43 25.67 0.59
C LEU A 57 -17.86 26.36 1.84
N LYS A 58 -18.63 27.22 2.51
CA LYS A 58 -18.22 27.86 3.78
C LYS A 58 -18.12 26.85 4.92
N LYS A 59 -19.00 25.84 4.96
CA LYS A 59 -18.99 24.72 5.92
C LYS A 59 -17.78 23.80 5.69
N TRP A 60 -17.49 23.47 4.42
CA TRP A 60 -16.27 22.72 4.04
C TRP A 60 -14.98 23.45 4.40
N ARG A 61 -14.92 24.78 4.20
CA ARG A 61 -13.74 25.60 4.49
C ARG A 61 -13.47 25.77 5.98
N ASN A 62 -14.49 25.68 6.83
CA ASN A 62 -14.33 25.70 8.30
C ASN A 62 -13.97 24.32 8.89
N GLN A 63 -14.12 23.22 8.15
CA GLN A 63 -13.74 21.87 8.61
C GLN A 63 -12.28 21.52 8.29
N LEU A 64 -11.65 22.19 7.33
CA LEU A 64 -10.22 22.09 7.05
C LEU A 64 -9.51 23.30 7.65
N ALA A 65 -9.46 23.37 8.97
CA ALA A 65 -8.48 24.23 9.63
C ALA A 65 -7.09 23.67 9.32
N LEU A 66 -6.48 24.13 8.23
CA LEU A 66 -5.07 23.86 7.95
C LEU A 66 -4.27 24.38 9.13
N ASN A 67 -3.55 23.49 9.80
CA ASN A 67 -2.71 23.86 10.92
C ASN A 67 -1.47 24.60 10.36
N VAL A 68 -1.57 25.92 10.22
CA VAL A 68 -0.49 26.74 9.67
C VAL A 68 0.54 26.99 10.76
N ILE A 69 1.60 26.19 10.74
CA ILE A 69 2.74 26.33 11.64
C ILE A 69 3.68 27.38 11.05
N LYS A 70 3.96 28.45 11.82
CA LYS A 70 4.83 29.55 11.40
C LYS A 70 6.15 29.50 12.16
N GLY A 71 7.25 29.67 11.44
CA GLY A 71 8.60 29.72 12.00
C GLY A 71 9.30 28.35 12.00
N ALA A 72 10.62 28.37 11.81
CA ALA A 72 11.44 27.16 11.68
C ALA A 72 11.43 26.32 12.98
N GLN A 73 11.56 26.94 14.15
CA GLN A 73 11.52 26.21 15.44
C GLN A 73 10.16 25.50 15.68
N ASN A 74 9.05 26.15 15.32
CA ASN A 74 7.73 25.53 15.50
C ASN A 74 7.47 24.42 14.48
N ALA A 75 8.04 24.54 13.29
CA ALA A 75 7.95 23.53 12.25
C ALA A 75 8.80 22.30 12.58
N GLU A 76 9.91 22.46 13.31
CA GLU A 76 10.80 21.36 13.70
C GLU A 76 10.04 20.24 14.41
N ASN A 77 9.25 20.54 15.44
CA ASN A 77 8.47 19.53 16.18
C ASN A 77 7.40 18.79 15.33
N VAL A 78 7.07 19.29 14.14
CA VAL A 78 6.08 18.68 13.24
C VAL A 78 6.74 18.06 11.99
N LEU A 79 7.90 18.56 11.59
CA LEU A 79 8.68 18.08 10.45
C LEU A 79 9.72 17.04 10.86
N VAL A 80 10.09 16.98 12.14
CA VAL A 80 10.83 15.85 12.69
C VAL A 80 10.00 14.62 12.40
N ARG A 81 10.55 13.75 11.55
CA ARG A 81 9.97 12.45 11.28
C ARG A 81 9.87 11.76 12.63
N ILE A 82 8.64 11.58 13.10
CA ILE A 82 8.33 10.60 14.14
C ILE A 82 8.93 9.30 13.61
N ASP A 83 9.90 8.75 14.32
CA ASP A 83 10.36 7.41 14.03
C ASP A 83 9.15 6.50 14.27
N PRO A 84 8.62 5.82 13.23
CA PRO A 84 7.45 4.96 13.40
C PRO A 84 7.72 3.79 14.34
N LEU A 85 8.98 3.56 14.74
CA LEU A 85 9.41 2.56 15.72
C LEU A 85 9.78 3.16 17.08
N ASP A 86 9.60 4.47 17.29
CA ASP A 86 9.73 5.08 18.61
C ASP A 86 8.51 4.72 19.48
N LEU A 87 8.67 3.61 20.22
CA LEU A 87 7.68 3.12 21.17
C LEU A 87 7.80 3.81 22.55
N ASP A 88 8.80 4.66 22.74
CA ASP A 88 9.04 5.35 24.00
C ASP A 88 8.25 6.68 24.07
N SER A 89 7.87 7.25 22.93
CA SER A 89 7.08 8.49 22.82
C SER A 89 5.63 8.26 22.36
N LEU A 90 5.03 7.14 22.77
CA LEU A 90 3.66 6.80 22.36
C LEU A 90 2.58 7.68 23.03
N PRO A 91 1.47 7.96 22.32
CA PRO A 91 0.34 8.67 22.90
C PRO A 91 -0.19 7.98 24.16
N GLU A 92 -0.64 8.77 25.14
CA GLU A 92 -1.21 8.26 26.39
C GLU A 92 -2.38 7.30 26.17
N SER A 93 -3.16 7.49 25.10
CA SER A 93 -4.24 6.58 24.71
C SER A 93 -3.74 5.18 24.34
N VAL A 94 -2.55 5.04 23.77
CA VAL A 94 -1.94 3.74 23.42
C VAL A 94 -1.42 3.05 24.68
N LEU A 95 -0.80 3.82 25.59
CA LEU A 95 -0.31 3.32 26.87
C LEU A 95 -1.47 2.81 27.74
N ALA A 96 -2.54 3.60 27.86
CA ALA A 96 -3.73 3.23 28.62
C ALA A 96 -4.38 1.94 28.10
N ARG A 97 -4.56 1.82 26.76
CA ARG A 97 -5.08 0.59 26.15
C ARG A 97 -4.18 -0.63 26.38
N THR A 98 -2.88 -0.43 26.40
CA THR A 98 -1.93 -1.53 26.67
C THR A 98 -2.05 -1.99 28.12
N GLN A 99 -2.13 -1.06 29.07
CA GLN A 99 -2.29 -1.40 30.48
C GLN A 99 -3.64 -2.07 30.77
N GLU A 100 -4.70 -1.65 30.09
CA GLU A 100 -6.02 -2.29 30.19
C GLU A 100 -5.98 -3.76 29.73
N ALA A 101 -5.30 -4.04 28.60
CA ALA A 101 -5.26 -5.38 28.03
C ALA A 101 -4.22 -6.31 28.69
N PHE A 102 -3.07 -5.79 29.10
CA PHE A 102 -1.92 -6.60 29.54
C PHE A 102 -1.55 -6.41 31.02
N GLY A 103 -2.16 -5.45 31.71
CA GLY A 103 -1.91 -5.15 33.12
C GLY A 103 -1.11 -3.87 33.35
N GLU A 104 -1.21 -3.35 34.58
CA GLU A 104 -0.56 -2.09 34.98
C GLU A 104 0.97 -2.18 34.85
N GLY A 105 1.57 -1.11 34.31
CA GLY A 105 3.03 -1.01 34.15
C GLY A 105 3.61 -1.75 32.93
N VAL A 106 2.81 -2.51 32.17
CA VAL A 106 3.26 -3.16 30.95
C VAL A 106 3.40 -2.14 29.82
N THR A 107 4.56 -2.11 29.18
CA THR A 107 4.81 -1.24 28.02
C THR A 107 4.32 -1.90 26.72
N PRO A 108 4.04 -1.11 25.66
CA PRO A 108 3.68 -1.65 24.35
C PRO A 108 4.74 -2.59 23.75
N LEU A 109 6.03 -2.31 24.01
CA LEU A 109 7.10 -3.20 23.58
C LEU A 109 7.02 -4.55 24.32
N GLN A 110 6.83 -4.54 25.63
CA GLN A 110 6.70 -5.75 26.43
C GLN A 110 5.49 -6.59 26.03
N SER A 111 4.33 -5.96 25.79
CA SER A 111 3.14 -6.67 25.35
C SER A 111 3.33 -7.31 23.97
N VAL A 112 4.01 -6.63 23.03
CA VAL A 112 4.36 -7.20 21.72
C VAL A 112 5.29 -8.39 21.86
N HIS A 113 6.32 -8.31 22.70
CA HIS A 113 7.21 -9.45 22.96
C HIS A 113 6.44 -10.65 23.51
N GLN A 114 5.57 -10.43 24.50
CA GLN A 114 4.72 -11.48 25.05
C GLN A 114 3.82 -12.10 23.97
N MET A 115 3.13 -11.28 23.16
CA MET A 115 2.28 -11.76 22.08
C MET A 115 3.04 -12.63 21.07
N LEU A 116 4.24 -12.21 20.68
CA LEU A 116 5.07 -12.96 19.74
C LEU A 116 5.53 -14.31 20.32
N ASP A 117 5.86 -14.36 21.61
CA ASP A 117 6.29 -15.59 22.27
C ASP A 117 5.13 -16.56 22.46
N ASP A 118 3.95 -16.07 22.86
CA ASP A 118 2.73 -16.87 22.95
C ASP A 118 2.34 -17.44 21.58
N VAL A 119 2.37 -16.64 20.51
CA VAL A 119 2.07 -17.12 19.14
C VAL A 119 3.09 -18.16 18.67
N ARG A 120 4.36 -18.06 19.04
CA ARG A 120 5.38 -19.07 18.70
C ARG A 120 5.15 -20.39 19.43
N GLN A 121 4.67 -20.35 20.67
CA GLN A 121 4.50 -21.53 21.52
C GLN A 121 3.15 -22.21 21.32
N GLU A 122 2.08 -21.43 21.18
CA GLU A 122 0.69 -21.89 21.19
C GLU A 122 0.01 -21.77 19.82
N GLY A 123 0.62 -21.07 18.86
CA GLY A 123 0.07 -20.89 17.51
C GLY A 123 -1.31 -20.24 17.52
N ASP A 124 -2.26 -20.87 16.82
CA ASP A 124 -3.62 -20.36 16.62
C ASP A 124 -4.38 -20.10 17.93
N ALA A 125 -4.09 -20.84 19.01
CA ALA A 125 -4.74 -20.62 20.29
C ALA A 125 -4.41 -19.24 20.88
N ALA A 126 -3.15 -18.80 20.79
CA ALA A 126 -2.74 -17.46 21.19
C ALA A 126 -3.36 -16.40 20.28
N VAL A 127 -3.43 -16.64 18.97
CA VAL A 127 -4.06 -15.70 18.03
C VAL A 127 -5.54 -15.48 18.38
N ARG A 128 -6.32 -16.54 18.68
CA ARG A 128 -7.73 -16.40 19.11
C ARG A 128 -7.85 -15.64 20.42
N ARG A 129 -7.00 -15.94 21.40
CA ARG A 129 -6.96 -15.23 22.67
C ARG A 129 -6.74 -13.73 22.47
N TYR A 130 -5.77 -13.34 21.64
CA TYR A 130 -5.49 -11.93 21.38
C TYR A 130 -6.53 -11.25 20.50
N ALA A 131 -7.11 -11.93 19.51
CA ALA A 131 -8.25 -11.41 18.74
C ALA A 131 -9.44 -11.10 19.67
N LYS A 132 -9.71 -11.97 20.65
CA LYS A 132 -10.76 -11.74 21.65
C LYS A 132 -10.41 -10.60 22.61
N LEU A 133 -9.16 -10.52 23.06
CA LEU A 133 -8.70 -9.49 23.99
C LEU A 133 -8.67 -8.09 23.35
N LEU A 134 -8.16 -7.98 22.12
CA LEU A 134 -7.86 -6.70 21.47
C LEU A 134 -8.99 -6.21 20.57
N ASP A 135 -9.63 -7.12 19.84
CA ASP A 135 -10.68 -6.80 18.87
C ASP A 135 -12.08 -7.20 19.38
N GLY A 136 -12.17 -7.86 20.55
CA GLY A 136 -13.44 -8.37 21.07
C GLY A 136 -14.04 -9.50 20.24
N SER A 137 -13.26 -10.12 19.36
CA SER A 137 -13.75 -11.07 18.36
C SER A 137 -13.55 -12.52 18.78
N ASP A 138 -14.60 -13.34 18.66
CA ASP A 138 -14.59 -14.77 18.96
C ASP A 138 -14.65 -15.59 17.65
N LEU A 139 -13.67 -15.37 16.77
CA LEU A 139 -13.61 -16.03 15.47
C LEU A 139 -13.38 -17.54 15.67
N GLU A 140 -14.20 -18.37 15.04
CA GLU A 140 -13.97 -19.82 14.91
C GLU A 140 -13.05 -20.16 13.72
N ASP A 141 -13.12 -19.38 12.65
CA ASP A 141 -12.25 -19.50 11.49
C ASP A 141 -11.59 -18.16 11.17
N PHE A 142 -10.27 -18.19 10.95
CA PHE A 142 -9.53 -17.00 10.52
C PHE A 142 -9.67 -16.71 9.03
N ARG A 143 -10.02 -17.74 8.24
CA ARG A 143 -10.05 -17.65 6.79
C ARG A 143 -11.42 -17.18 6.32
N VAL A 144 -11.44 -16.02 5.66
CA VAL A 144 -12.62 -15.57 4.90
C VAL A 144 -12.83 -16.53 3.73
N THR A 145 -14.03 -17.08 3.64
CA THR A 145 -14.44 -18.05 2.61
C THR A 145 -14.62 -17.37 1.24
N GLU A 146 -14.62 -18.17 0.16
CA GLU A 146 -14.85 -17.63 -1.19
C GLU A 146 -16.27 -17.08 -1.33
N GLU A 147 -17.23 -17.69 -0.64
CA GLU A 147 -18.62 -17.27 -0.57
C GLU A 147 -18.75 -15.90 0.10
N GLN A 148 -18.11 -15.70 1.26
CA GLN A 148 -18.10 -14.40 1.95
C GLN A 148 -17.43 -13.31 1.09
N MET A 149 -16.34 -13.64 0.39
CA MET A 149 -15.70 -12.71 -0.54
C MET A 149 -16.60 -12.36 -1.73
N ALA A 150 -17.33 -13.34 -2.27
CA ALA A 150 -18.27 -13.13 -3.36
C ALA A 150 -19.46 -12.26 -2.92
N GLU A 151 -20.01 -12.51 -1.73
CA GLU A 151 -21.07 -11.70 -1.12
C GLU A 151 -20.61 -10.26 -0.90
N ALA A 152 -19.43 -10.06 -0.30
CA ALA A 152 -18.84 -8.73 -0.12
C ALA A 152 -18.60 -8.01 -1.45
N ARG A 153 -18.18 -8.73 -2.50
CA ARG A 153 -18.03 -8.15 -3.84
C ARG A 153 -19.37 -7.73 -4.44
N ASN A 154 -20.43 -8.49 -4.19
CA ASN A 154 -21.78 -8.24 -4.73
C ASN A 154 -22.52 -7.12 -3.98
N SER A 155 -22.18 -6.87 -2.72
CA SER A 155 -22.76 -5.76 -1.93
C SER A 155 -22.19 -4.38 -2.32
N VAL A 156 -21.03 -4.35 -2.98
CA VAL A 156 -20.39 -3.11 -3.46
C VAL A 156 -21.07 -2.60 -4.74
N SER A 157 -21.34 -1.30 -4.79
CA SER A 157 -21.95 -0.67 -5.98
C SER A 157 -21.07 -0.85 -7.22
N LYS A 158 -21.71 -1.00 -8.38
CA LYS A 158 -21.01 -1.16 -9.67
C LYS A 158 -20.01 -0.02 -9.93
N GLU A 159 -20.40 1.22 -9.68
CA GLU A 159 -19.56 2.40 -9.87
C GLU A 159 -18.29 2.39 -8.99
N LEU A 160 -18.43 1.99 -7.72
CA LEU A 160 -17.29 1.88 -6.82
C LEU A 160 -16.37 0.74 -7.25
N ARG A 161 -16.95 -0.40 -7.66
CA ARG A 161 -16.17 -1.53 -8.17
C ARG A 161 -15.35 -1.15 -9.40
N GLU A 162 -15.96 -0.48 -10.37
CA GLU A 162 -15.27 0.01 -11.58
C GLU A 162 -14.14 0.99 -11.24
N SER A 163 -14.37 1.86 -10.24
CA SER A 163 -13.35 2.79 -9.75
C SER A 163 -12.16 2.06 -9.10
N LEU A 164 -12.43 1.02 -8.31
CA LEU A 164 -11.39 0.19 -7.69
C LEU A 164 -10.61 -0.63 -8.72
N GLU A 165 -11.31 -1.19 -9.71
CA GLU A 165 -10.70 -1.93 -10.83
C GLU A 165 -9.79 -1.01 -11.67
N LEU A 166 -10.24 0.22 -11.97
CA LEU A 166 -9.42 1.22 -12.64
C LEU A 166 -8.18 1.61 -11.82
N ALA A 167 -8.34 1.81 -10.51
CA ALA A 167 -7.21 2.12 -9.63
C ALA A 167 -6.20 0.96 -9.61
N ALA A 168 -6.67 -0.28 -9.47
CA ALA A 168 -5.84 -1.48 -9.49
C ALA A 168 -5.07 -1.61 -10.81
N GLN A 169 -5.71 -1.32 -11.95
CA GLN A 169 -5.06 -1.35 -13.25
C GLN A 169 -3.94 -0.32 -13.35
N ARG A 170 -4.16 0.92 -12.90
CA ARG A 170 -3.12 1.96 -12.95
C ARG A 170 -1.93 1.64 -12.04
N VAL A 171 -2.18 1.06 -10.87
CA VAL A 171 -1.12 0.58 -9.99
C VAL A 171 -0.33 -0.54 -10.67
N ARG A 172 -1.01 -1.48 -11.32
CA ARG A 172 -0.39 -2.57 -12.07
C ARG A 172 0.49 -2.04 -13.20
N ASP A 173 -0.05 -1.19 -14.08
CA ASP A 173 0.66 -0.63 -15.23
C ASP A 173 1.96 0.05 -14.81
N PHE A 174 1.92 0.79 -13.70
CA PHE A 174 3.11 1.42 -13.15
C PHE A 174 4.15 0.39 -12.68
N HIS A 175 3.74 -0.58 -11.86
CA HIS A 175 4.69 -1.56 -11.30
C HIS A 175 5.24 -2.51 -12.36
N GLU A 176 4.46 -2.83 -13.40
CA GLU A 176 4.93 -3.58 -14.57
C GLU A 176 6.00 -2.78 -15.34
N ALA A 177 5.78 -1.47 -15.55
CA ALA A 177 6.74 -0.61 -16.24
C ALA A 177 8.04 -0.35 -15.44
N THR A 178 8.00 -0.45 -14.11
CA THR A 178 9.16 -0.23 -13.23
C THR A 178 9.84 -1.53 -12.77
N MET A 179 9.44 -2.69 -13.29
CA MET A 179 9.99 -3.97 -12.85
C MET A 179 11.49 -4.06 -13.17
N PRO A 180 12.35 -4.35 -12.18
CA PRO A 180 13.76 -4.58 -12.45
C PRO A 180 13.94 -5.83 -13.32
N SER A 181 14.93 -5.79 -14.21
CA SER A 181 15.24 -6.89 -15.11
C SER A 181 16.57 -7.52 -14.73
N ASP A 182 16.65 -8.83 -14.86
CA ASP A 182 17.90 -9.58 -14.73
C ASP A 182 18.93 -9.09 -15.76
N TRP A 183 20.21 -9.15 -15.40
CA TRP A 183 21.28 -8.84 -16.35
C TRP A 183 22.55 -9.64 -16.05
N VAL A 184 23.35 -9.86 -17.09
CA VAL A 184 24.65 -10.55 -17.01
C VAL A 184 25.66 -9.85 -17.91
N ASP A 185 26.77 -9.40 -17.35
CA ASP A 185 27.97 -8.91 -18.04
C ASP A 185 28.97 -10.07 -18.16
N ARG A 186 29.00 -10.71 -19.32
CA ARG A 186 29.88 -11.87 -19.60
C ARG A 186 31.36 -11.49 -19.71
N GLU A 187 31.67 -10.24 -20.06
CA GLU A 187 33.06 -9.78 -20.17
C GLU A 187 33.70 -9.61 -18.80
N LYS A 188 32.93 -9.08 -17.83
CA LYS A 188 33.38 -8.88 -16.46
C LYS A 188 33.07 -10.06 -15.53
N GLY A 189 32.23 -11.00 -15.98
CA GLY A 189 31.78 -12.13 -15.16
C GLY A 189 30.87 -11.72 -14.01
N LEU A 190 30.04 -10.69 -14.19
CA LEU A 190 29.15 -10.14 -13.16
C LEU A 190 27.69 -10.21 -13.63
N GLY A 191 26.73 -10.19 -12.70
CA GLY A 191 25.31 -10.17 -13.03
C GLY A 191 24.42 -10.03 -11.81
N GLU A 192 23.13 -9.86 -12.07
CA GLU A 192 22.07 -9.76 -11.08
C GLU A 192 20.89 -10.60 -11.53
N LEU A 193 20.32 -11.36 -10.58
CA LEU A 193 19.10 -12.11 -10.76
C LEU A 193 18.06 -11.59 -9.78
N VAL A 194 16.95 -11.13 -10.31
CA VAL A 194 15.78 -10.68 -9.57
C VAL A 194 14.81 -11.85 -9.48
N ARG A 195 14.46 -12.24 -8.25
CA ARG A 195 13.47 -13.29 -8.00
C ARG A 195 12.42 -12.82 -7.02
N PRO A 196 11.13 -13.10 -7.26
CA PRO A 196 10.10 -12.83 -6.28
C PRO A 196 10.29 -13.67 -5.03
N LEU A 197 9.72 -13.18 -3.93
CA LEU A 197 9.49 -14.00 -2.75
C LEU A 197 8.46 -15.08 -3.07
N ASP A 198 8.60 -16.24 -2.43
CA ASP A 198 7.63 -17.33 -2.58
C ASP A 198 6.27 -16.95 -1.98
N ARG A 199 6.31 -16.29 -0.82
CA ARG A 199 5.12 -15.94 -0.04
C ARG A 199 5.30 -14.58 0.63
N VAL A 200 4.22 -13.81 0.70
CA VAL A 200 4.16 -12.54 1.45
C VAL A 200 2.90 -12.46 2.29
N GLY A 201 3.04 -11.92 3.50
CA GLY A 201 1.94 -11.50 4.36
C GLY A 201 1.74 -10.00 4.23
N LEU A 202 0.49 -9.58 4.03
CA LEU A 202 0.07 -8.19 3.93
C LEU A 202 -0.82 -7.89 5.15
N TYR A 203 -0.61 -6.74 5.78
CA TYR A 203 -1.48 -6.27 6.85
C TYR A 203 -2.29 -5.07 6.35
N ALA A 204 -3.61 -5.14 6.50
CA ALA A 204 -4.51 -4.01 6.30
C ALA A 204 -5.18 -3.68 7.64
N PRO A 205 -5.16 -2.42 8.10
CA PRO A 205 -5.86 -2.03 9.31
C PRO A 205 -7.37 -2.13 9.13
N GLY A 206 -8.06 -2.62 10.16
CA GLY A 206 -9.52 -2.71 10.22
C GLY A 206 -10.19 -1.46 10.81
N GLY A 207 -11.50 -1.56 11.07
CA GLY A 207 -12.31 -0.49 11.68
C GLY A 207 -12.51 0.75 10.81
N SER A 208 -12.43 1.94 11.40
CA SER A 208 -12.65 3.23 10.72
C SER A 208 -11.56 3.61 9.70
N ALA A 209 -10.46 2.86 9.66
CA ALA A 209 -9.33 3.04 8.75
C ALA A 209 -9.29 1.96 7.64
N ALA A 210 -10.41 1.29 7.36
CA ALA A 210 -10.50 0.34 6.25
C ALA A 210 -10.32 1.06 4.90
N TYR A 211 -9.11 0.97 4.35
CA TYR A 211 -8.74 1.61 3.08
C TYR A 211 -8.47 0.56 2.00
N PRO A 212 -9.39 0.36 1.04
CA PRO A 212 -9.18 -0.54 -0.09
C PRO A 212 -7.91 -0.18 -0.88
N SER A 213 -7.51 1.09 -0.89
CA SER A 213 -6.27 1.56 -1.52
C SER A 213 -5.01 0.92 -0.92
N THR A 214 -4.94 0.68 0.39
CA THR A 214 -3.81 0.00 1.03
C THR A 214 -3.68 -1.43 0.50
N VAL A 215 -4.81 -2.12 0.36
CA VAL A 215 -4.85 -3.47 -0.21
C VAL A 215 -4.36 -3.45 -1.66
N LEU A 216 -4.85 -2.52 -2.49
CA LEU A 216 -4.41 -2.40 -3.88
C LEU A 216 -2.90 -2.10 -3.98
N MET A 217 -2.40 -1.16 -3.18
CA MET A 217 -0.99 -0.73 -3.20
C MET A 217 -0.02 -1.77 -2.65
N THR A 218 -0.49 -2.81 -1.95
CA THR A 218 0.36 -3.87 -1.40
C THR A 218 0.20 -5.19 -2.16
N ALA A 219 -1.02 -5.59 -2.48
CA ALA A 219 -1.31 -6.83 -3.16
C ALA A 219 -0.97 -6.79 -4.65
N VAL A 220 -1.26 -5.68 -5.35
CA VAL A 220 -0.97 -5.58 -6.79
C VAL A 220 0.54 -5.67 -7.06
N PRO A 221 1.43 -4.92 -6.37
CA PRO A 221 2.87 -5.06 -6.60
C PRO A 221 3.41 -6.45 -6.30
N ALA A 222 2.93 -7.11 -5.23
CA ALA A 222 3.31 -8.49 -4.93
C ALA A 222 2.94 -9.45 -6.06
N ARG A 223 1.74 -9.30 -6.64
CA ARG A 223 1.30 -10.11 -7.78
C ARG A 223 2.08 -9.81 -9.05
N VAL A 224 2.37 -8.54 -9.32
CA VAL A 224 3.18 -8.13 -10.48
C VAL A 224 4.61 -8.66 -10.37
N ALA A 225 5.21 -8.66 -9.18
CA ALA A 225 6.54 -9.23 -8.95
C ALA A 225 6.59 -10.75 -9.21
N GLY A 226 5.45 -11.45 -9.20
CA GLY A 226 5.37 -12.90 -9.39
C GLY A 226 5.31 -13.70 -8.10
N VAL A 227 4.93 -13.09 -6.97
CA VAL A 227 4.75 -13.80 -5.70
C VAL A 227 3.61 -14.82 -5.81
N ARG A 228 3.91 -16.07 -5.43
CA ARG A 228 2.98 -17.21 -5.58
C ARG A 228 1.86 -17.14 -4.54
N GLU A 229 2.21 -16.98 -3.28
CA GLU A 229 1.24 -16.90 -2.17
C GLU A 229 1.21 -15.49 -1.58
N VAL A 230 0.05 -14.84 -1.69
CA VAL A 230 -0.19 -13.52 -1.10
C VAL A 230 -1.31 -13.69 -0.10
N ILE A 231 -0.99 -13.48 1.17
CA ILE A 231 -1.91 -13.64 2.30
C ILE A 231 -2.17 -12.25 2.88
N LEU A 232 -3.43 -11.89 3.09
CA LEU A 232 -3.79 -10.62 3.70
C LEU A 232 -4.47 -10.87 5.05
N CYS A 233 -4.01 -10.17 6.07
CA CYS A 233 -4.58 -10.16 7.40
C CYS A 233 -5.17 -8.78 7.70
N THR A 234 -6.40 -8.75 8.21
CA THR A 234 -7.06 -7.56 8.73
C THR A 234 -7.80 -7.97 10.00
N PRO A 235 -7.76 -7.17 11.07
CA PRO A 235 -8.66 -7.39 12.19
C PRO A 235 -10.12 -7.20 11.73
N PRO A 236 -11.07 -7.90 12.36
CA PRO A 236 -12.49 -7.89 11.98
C PRO A 236 -13.20 -6.55 12.24
#